data_AF-A0A915AQ48-F1
#
_entry.id   AF-A0A915AQ48-F1
#
_cell.length_a   1.000
_cell.length_b   1.000
_cell.length_c   1.000
_cell.angle_alpha   90.00
_cell.angle_beta   90.00
_cell.angle_gamma   90.00
#
_symmetry.space_group_name_H-M   'P 1'
#
loop_
_entity.id
_entity.type
_entity.pdbx_description
1 polymer ?
#
loop_
_entity_poly.entity_id
_entity_poly.type
_entity_poly.pdbx_seq_one_letter_code
_entity_poly.pdbx_strand_id
1 'polypeptide(L)'
;MQTRSKGSKKPDYVFVVMPLLGKDLHKLQHEQITRRFSLSTSIFVAMQTLAAIEELHTCGFISRDIKPSNFAIGRYEDRQHRTIFLLDFGLAKRYLDIVTVSSFNTLRLM
;
A
#
# COMPACT_ATOMS: atom_id res chain seq x y z
N MET A 1 -37.78 -8.53 -34.33
CA MET A 1 -36.42 -9.04 -34.02
C MET A 1 -35.71 -7.99 -33.18
N GLN A 2 -35.35 -8.32 -31.95
CA GLN A 2 -34.75 -7.43 -30.96
C GLN A 2 -33.33 -7.89 -30.67
N THR A 3 -32.32 -7.04 -30.92
CA THR A 3 -30.98 -7.12 -30.30
C THR A 3 -30.35 -5.73 -30.20
N ARG A 4 -30.91 -4.86 -29.36
CA ARG A 4 -30.18 -3.66 -28.90
C ARG A 4 -29.15 -4.12 -27.87
N SER A 5 -27.86 -4.03 -28.20
CA SER A 5 -26.79 -4.25 -27.25
C SER A 5 -26.92 -3.23 -26.11
N LYS A 6 -27.11 -3.72 -24.88
CA LYS A 6 -27.04 -2.88 -23.69
C LYS A 6 -25.56 -2.55 -23.45
N GLY A 7 -25.08 -1.46 -24.05
CA GLY A 7 -23.84 -0.83 -23.61
C GLY A 7 -24.04 -0.29 -22.21
N SER A 8 -23.55 -1.00 -21.20
CA SER A 8 -23.54 -0.52 -19.82
C SER A 8 -22.74 0.78 -19.76
N LYS A 9 -23.43 1.92 -19.59
CA LYS A 9 -22.78 3.22 -19.35
C LYS A 9 -21.88 3.06 -18.11
N LYS A 10 -20.59 3.37 -18.25
CA LYS A 10 -19.69 3.43 -17.09
C LYS A 10 -20.17 4.55 -16.16
N PRO A 11 -20.08 4.37 -14.83
CA PRO A 11 -20.43 5.44 -13.89
C PRO A 11 -19.50 6.64 -14.09
N ASP A 12 -20.03 7.84 -13.93
CA ASP A 12 -19.26 9.09 -14.10
C ASP A 12 -18.17 9.25 -13.03
N TYR A 13 -18.36 8.61 -11.86
CA TYR A 13 -17.42 8.63 -10.74
C TYR A 13 -17.33 7.27 -10.05
N VAL A 14 -16.13 6.94 -9.58
CA VAL A 14 -15.85 5.79 -8.72
C VAL A 14 -15.18 6.32 -7.46
N PHE A 15 -15.71 5.97 -6.30
CA PHE A 15 -15.20 6.38 -5.01
C PHE A 15 -14.72 5.17 -4.22
N VAL A 16 -13.67 5.35 -3.43
CA VAL A 16 -13.18 4.38 -2.46
C VAL A 16 -13.20 5.06 -1.09
N VAL A 17 -13.89 4.44 -0.13
CA VAL A 17 -13.91 4.89 1.27
C VAL A 17 -12.97 3.99 2.06
N MET A 18 -12.04 4.60 2.79
CA MET A 18 -11.03 3.92 3.59
C MET A 18 -10.83 4.64 4.93
N PRO A 19 -10.24 3.99 5.94
CA PRO A 19 -9.92 4.63 7.21
C PRO A 19 -9.06 5.88 7.01
N LEU A 20 -9.38 6.95 7.75
CA LEU A 20 -8.56 8.17 7.76
C LEU A 20 -7.29 7.91 8.56
N LEU A 21 -6.14 8.18 7.95
CA LEU A 21 -4.83 8.05 8.59
C LEU A 21 -4.28 9.41 9.06
N GLY A 22 -3.16 9.37 9.76
CA GLY A 22 -2.38 10.54 10.15
C GLY A 22 -1.51 11.08 9.01
N LYS A 23 -0.44 11.79 9.38
CA LYS A 23 0.49 12.39 8.42
C LYS A 23 1.29 11.31 7.68
N ASP A 24 1.61 11.60 6.43
CA ASP A 24 2.56 10.80 5.65
C ASP A 24 4.02 11.02 6.11
N LEU A 25 4.91 10.10 5.74
CA LEU A 25 6.32 10.16 6.13
C LEU A 25 7.06 11.36 5.52
N HIS A 26 6.67 11.83 4.33
CA HIS A 26 7.26 13.03 3.73
C HIS A 26 6.97 14.26 4.60
N LYS A 27 5.72 14.43 5.00
CA LYS A 27 5.31 15.52 5.89
C LYS A 27 5.99 15.43 7.25
N LEU A 28 6.04 14.24 7.86
CA LEU A 28 6.72 14.02 9.14
C LEU A 28 8.22 14.33 9.07
N GLN A 29 8.88 13.99 7.97
CA GLN A 29 10.29 14.32 7.74
C GLN A 29 10.49 15.83 7.61
N HIS A 30 9.63 16.52 6.87
CA HIS A 30 9.70 17.97 6.66
C HIS A 30 9.44 18.80 7.93
N GLU A 31 8.73 18.24 8.91
CA GLU A 31 8.48 18.86 10.21
C GLU A 31 9.69 18.76 11.16
N GLN A 32 10.70 17.93 10.84
CA GLN A 32 11.93 17.86 11.62
C GLN A 32 12.81 19.09 11.36
N ILE A 33 13.47 19.60 12.41
CA ILE A 33 14.37 20.76 12.33
C ILE A 33 15.42 20.59 11.22
N THR A 34 16.00 19.39 11.12
CA THR A 34 17.04 19.06 10.12
C THR A 34 16.50 18.46 8.83
N ARG A 35 15.16 18.36 8.69
CA ARG A 35 14.48 17.61 7.62
C ARG A 35 14.95 16.16 7.49
N ARG A 36 15.36 15.55 8.61
CA ARG A 36 15.85 14.18 8.69
C ARG A 36 15.29 13.51 9.93
N PHE A 37 15.00 12.23 9.80
CA PHE A 37 14.71 11.38 10.94
C PHE A 37 16.00 11.03 11.68
N SER A 38 15.87 10.74 12.98
CA SER A 38 16.96 10.10 13.73
C SER A 38 17.27 8.71 13.14
N LEU A 39 18.44 8.16 13.46
CA LEU A 39 18.80 6.80 13.03
C LEU A 39 17.78 5.76 13.53
N SER A 40 17.38 5.85 14.80
CA SER A 40 16.39 4.96 15.41
C SER A 40 15.04 5.02 14.68
N THR A 41 14.55 6.23 14.42
CA THR A 41 13.29 6.44 13.67
C THR A 41 13.41 5.90 12.23
N SER A 42 14.56 6.11 11.58
CA SER A 42 14.79 5.65 10.20
C SER A 42 14.76 4.12 10.11
N ILE A 43 15.39 3.43 11.06
CA ILE A 43 15.36 1.95 11.13
C ILE A 43 13.94 1.46 11.35
N PHE A 44 13.21 2.06 12.30
CA PHE A 44 11.82 1.70 12.59
C PHE A 44 10.90 1.89 11.38
N VAL A 45 11.03 3.02 10.69
CA VAL A 45 10.31 3.30 9.43
C VAL A 45 10.65 2.24 8.39
N ALA A 46 11.94 2.00 8.14
CA ALA A 46 12.39 1.04 7.14
C ALA A 46 11.80 -0.36 7.38
N MET A 47 11.84 -0.84 8.63
CA MET A 47 11.28 -2.14 9.02
C MET A 47 9.78 -2.25 8.68
N GLN A 48 8.97 -1.26 9.06
CA GLN A 48 7.53 -1.32 8.78
C GLN A 48 7.20 -1.11 7.30
N THR A 49 7.90 -0.21 6.60
CA THR A 49 7.68 -0.02 5.17
C THR A 49 8.03 -1.28 4.38
N LEU A 50 9.09 -2.00 4.77
CA LEU A 50 9.47 -3.26 4.16
C LEU A 50 8.42 -4.34 4.42
N ALA A 51 7.94 -4.46 5.66
CA ALA A 51 6.88 -5.40 6.01
C ALA A 51 5.58 -5.15 5.21
N ALA A 52 5.18 -3.88 5.04
CA ALA A 52 4.01 -3.52 4.24
C ALA A 52 4.18 -3.84 2.75
N ILE A 53 5.40 -3.66 2.21
CA ILE A 53 5.72 -4.05 0.82
C ILE A 53 5.70 -5.57 0.67
N GLU A 54 6.25 -6.30 1.63
CA GLU A 54 6.20 -7.76 1.65
C GLU A 54 4.75 -8.27 1.66
N GLU A 55 3.88 -7.68 2.49
CA GLU A 55 2.45 -8.02 2.53
C GLU A 55 1.73 -7.72 1.20
N LEU A 56 2.08 -6.62 0.52
CA LEU A 56 1.55 -6.36 -0.82
C LEU A 56 2.00 -7.42 -1.83
N HIS A 57 3.27 -7.86 -1.72
CA HIS A 57 3.82 -8.89 -2.60
C HIS A 57 3.18 -10.26 -2.36
N THR A 58 2.89 -10.63 -1.10
CA THR A 58 2.16 -11.88 -0.80
C THR A 58 0.73 -11.85 -1.36
N CYS A 59 0.12 -10.67 -1.48
CA CYS A 59 -1.13 -10.47 -2.21
C CYS A 59 -1.00 -10.60 -3.74
N GLY A 60 0.22 -10.75 -4.27
CA GLY A 60 0.51 -10.91 -5.71
C GLY A 60 0.55 -9.61 -6.51
N PHE A 61 0.70 -8.47 -5.84
CA PHE A 61 0.80 -7.15 -6.46
C PHE A 61 2.16 -6.52 -6.20
N ILE A 62 2.60 -5.66 -7.13
CA ILE A 62 3.70 -4.71 -6.93
C ILE A 62 3.13 -3.30 -6.95
N SER A 63 3.51 -2.43 -6.01
CA SER A 63 3.00 -1.05 -5.93
C SER A 63 3.47 -0.18 -7.10
N ARG A 64 4.76 -0.30 -7.46
CA ARG A 64 5.47 0.54 -8.47
C ARG A 64 5.59 2.03 -8.14
N ASP A 65 5.09 2.50 -7.00
CA ASP A 65 5.19 3.90 -6.56
C ASP A 65 5.60 3.99 -5.08
N ILE A 66 6.79 3.48 -4.77
CA ILE A 66 7.35 3.49 -3.41
C ILE A 66 8.04 4.82 -3.15
N LYS A 67 7.42 5.65 -2.30
CA LYS A 67 7.93 6.96 -1.87
C LYS A 67 7.35 7.36 -0.52
N PRO A 68 7.98 8.28 0.24
CA PRO A 68 7.53 8.62 1.60
C PRO A 68 6.09 9.16 1.69
N SER A 69 5.58 9.84 0.66
CA SER A 69 4.20 10.35 0.66
C SER A 69 3.13 9.26 0.57
N ASN A 70 3.51 8.04 0.15
CA ASN A 70 2.60 6.89 0.06
C ASN A 70 2.66 6.00 1.31
N PHE A 71 3.32 6.47 2.38
CA PHE A 71 3.30 5.81 3.67
C PHE A 71 2.82 6.79 4.72
N ALA A 72 1.82 6.41 5.52
CA ALA A 72 1.27 7.26 6.57
C ALA A 72 1.16 6.54 7.90
N ILE A 73 1.31 7.29 8.98
CA ILE A 73 1.09 6.75 10.32
C ILE A 73 -0.40 6.60 10.60
N GLY A 74 -0.78 5.63 11.43
CA GLY A 74 -2.14 5.57 11.96
C GLY A 74 -2.46 6.77 12.85
N ARG A 75 -3.73 6.94 13.18
CA ARG A 75 -4.16 8.02 14.08
C ARG A 75 -3.94 7.65 15.55
N TYR A 76 -3.82 8.67 16.38
CA TYR A 76 -3.66 8.48 17.83
C TYR A 76 -4.95 7.96 18.45
N GLU A 77 -6.08 8.48 18.01
CA GLU A 77 -7.45 8.14 18.43
C GLU A 77 -7.72 6.65 18.24
N ASP A 78 -7.21 6.07 17.14
CA ASP A 78 -7.36 4.66 16.81
C ASP A 78 -6.29 3.77 17.48
N ARG A 79 -5.42 4.35 18.32
CA ARG A 79 -4.25 3.70 18.96
C ARG A 79 -3.26 3.09 17.95
N GLN A 80 -3.19 3.64 16.74
CA GLN A 80 -2.36 3.15 15.62
C GLN A 80 -1.22 4.11 15.25
N HIS A 81 -0.94 5.14 16.04
CA HIS A 81 0.10 6.15 15.76
C HIS A 81 1.54 5.60 15.65
N ARG A 82 1.77 4.34 16.05
CA ARG A 82 3.05 3.63 15.87
C ARG A 82 3.06 2.68 14.67
N THR A 83 1.95 2.56 13.95
CA THR A 83 1.81 1.70 12.78
C THR A 83 1.93 2.54 11.51
N ILE A 84 2.72 2.07 10.54
CA ILE A 84 2.88 2.70 9.22
C ILE A 84 2.09 1.89 8.19
N PHE A 85 1.23 2.58 7.44
CA PHE A 85 0.38 2.00 6.40
C PHE A 85 0.88 2.41 5.02
N LEU A 86 0.84 1.47 4.07
CA LEU A 86 1.05 1.73 2.64
C LEU A 86 -0.25 2.25 2.02
N LEU A 87 -0.14 3.30 1.21
CA LEU A 87 -1.22 4.00 0.53
C LEU A 87 -0.98 4.00 -0.99
N ASP A 88 -2.01 4.45 -1.70
CA ASP A 88 -2.01 4.68 -3.15
C ASP A 88 -1.61 3.45 -3.99
N PHE A 89 -2.62 2.65 -4.32
CA PHE A 89 -2.50 1.51 -5.21
C PHE A 89 -2.86 1.85 -6.66
N GLY A 90 -2.98 3.14 -7.03
CA GLY A 90 -3.39 3.56 -8.37
C GLY A 90 -2.46 3.09 -9.49
N LEU A 91 -1.18 2.88 -9.16
CA LEU A 91 -0.17 2.35 -10.08
C LEU A 91 0.16 0.88 -9.82
N ALA A 92 -0.48 0.24 -8.86
CA ALA A 92 -0.19 -1.15 -8.53
C ALA A 92 -0.49 -2.08 -9.70
N LYS A 93 0.29 -3.16 -9.82
CA LYS A 93 0.13 -4.15 -10.90
C LYS A 93 0.25 -5.55 -10.32
N ARG A 94 -0.67 -6.43 -10.72
CA ARG A 94 -0.55 -7.86 -10.41
C ARG A 94 0.67 -8.44 -11.12
N TYR A 95 1.53 -9.14 -10.39
CA TYR A 95 2.75 -9.78 -10.95
C TYR A 95 2.74 -11.30 -10.82
N LEU A 96 1.94 -11.85 -9.91
CA LEU A 96 1.69 -13.29 -9.84
C LEU A 96 0.48 -13.64 -10.70
N ASP A 97 0.67 -14.55 -11.65
CA ASP A 97 -0.44 -15.23 -12.33
C ASP A 97 -0.80 -16.52 -11.59
N ILE A 98 -2.07 -16.91 -11.68
CA ILE A 98 -2.68 -18.03 -10.92
C ILE A 98 -1.93 -19.37 -11.16
N VAL A 99 -1.15 -19.49 -12.23
CA VAL A 99 -0.37 -20.69 -12.58
C VAL A 99 0.86 -20.89 -11.68
N THR A 100 1.45 -19.83 -11.11
CA THR A 100 2.75 -19.93 -10.40
C THR A 100 2.63 -20.29 -8.91
N VAL A 101 1.45 -20.17 -8.31
CA VAL A 101 1.23 -20.43 -6.87
C VAL A 101 1.31 -21.93 -6.55
N SER A 102 0.98 -22.81 -7.51
CA SER A 102 1.12 -24.26 -7.34
C SER A 102 2.58 -24.72 -7.22
N SER A 103 3.55 -23.96 -7.73
CA SER A 103 4.97 -24.37 -7.71
C SER A 103 5.75 -23.82 -6.51
N PHE A 104 5.34 -22.70 -5.91
CA PHE A 104 6.06 -22.11 -4.77
C PHE A 104 5.69 -22.72 -3.40
N ASN A 105 4.45 -23.19 -3.21
CA ASN A 105 4.03 -23.79 -1.94
C ASN A 105 4.64 -25.19 -1.70
N THR A 106 5.13 -25.87 -2.74
CA THR A 106 5.79 -27.19 -2.59
C THR A 106 7.23 -27.06 -2.07
N LEU A 107 7.92 -25.94 -2.32
CA LEU A 107 9.32 -25.74 -1.94
C LEU A 107 9.53 -25.22 -0.50
N ARG A 108 8.46 -24.81 0.20
CA ARG A 108 8.52 -24.38 1.61
C ARG A 108 8.17 -25.49 2.61
N LEU A 109 7.81 -26.68 2.12
CA LEU A 109 7.42 -27.87 2.90
C LEU A 109 8.36 -29.07 2.70
N MET A 110 9.52 -28.86 2.10
CA MET A 110 10.66 -29.80 2.06
C MET A 110 11.84 -29.19 2.79
#